data_AF-A0A3B9YPE1-F1
#
_entry.id   AF-A0A3B9YPE1-F1
#
_cell.length_a   1.000
_cell.length_b   1.000
_cell.length_c   1.000
_cell.angle_alpha   90.00
_cell.angle_beta   90.00
_cell.angle_gamma   90.00
#
_symmetry.space_group_name_H-M   'P 1'
#
loop_
_entity.id
_entity.type
_entity.pdbx_description
1 polymer ?
#
loop_
_entity_poly.entity_id
_entity_poly.type
_entity_poly.pdbx_seq_one_letter_code
_entity_poly.pdbx_strand_id
1 'polypeptide(L)'
;MTLHVSYNHQCPACEAYYIPFDKDEACPRCGKLESERFDFIRQASESARFNLHTYEAFLPPAWFVGSLGDHILSLLFRLLESYRKKGRKSDFVKFAEARFSEMNWGDQAYLKGHVLRAAVRVREELAKNP
;
A
#
# COMPACT_ATOMS: atom_id res chain seq x y z
N MET A 1 13.84 -12.90 7.34
CA MET A 1 12.91 -13.27 6.26
C MET A 1 11.81 -12.25 6.26
N THR A 2 11.41 -11.73 5.11
CA THR A 2 10.32 -10.75 4.97
C THR A 2 9.33 -11.29 3.95
N LEU A 3 8.04 -11.00 4.13
CA LEU A 3 7.02 -11.45 3.17
C LEU A 3 6.84 -10.39 2.09
N HIS A 4 7.38 -10.66 0.91
CA HIS A 4 7.26 -9.77 -0.25
C HIS A 4 5.96 -10.04 -1.02
N VAL A 5 5.45 -9.02 -1.70
CA VAL A 5 4.31 -9.14 -2.62
C VAL A 5 4.80 -8.76 -4.00
N SER A 6 5.29 -9.75 -4.75
CA SER A 6 5.87 -9.54 -6.07
C SER A 6 4.79 -9.49 -7.13
N TYR A 7 4.40 -8.28 -7.53
CA TYR A 7 3.38 -8.05 -8.55
C TYR A 7 3.65 -6.75 -9.31
N ASN A 8 3.53 -6.78 -10.65
CA ASN A 8 3.93 -5.71 -11.57
C ASN A 8 2.88 -5.48 -12.68
N HIS A 9 1.62 -5.31 -12.30
CA HIS A 9 0.56 -5.07 -13.30
C HIS A 9 0.74 -3.74 -14.02
N GLN A 10 0.51 -3.79 -15.33
CA GLN A 10 0.63 -2.66 -16.22
C GLN A 10 -0.69 -2.50 -16.97
N CYS A 11 -1.27 -1.30 -16.91
CA CYS A 11 -2.54 -1.02 -17.57
C CYS A 11 -2.41 -1.18 -19.09
N PRO A 12 -3.25 -2.00 -19.75
CA PRO A 12 -3.17 -2.25 -21.19
C PRO A 12 -3.63 -1.05 -22.04
N ALA A 13 -4.18 0.01 -21.44
CA ALA A 13 -4.64 1.20 -22.16
C ALA A 13 -3.71 2.41 -22.06
N CYS A 14 -2.95 2.54 -20.97
CA CYS A 14 -2.09 3.71 -20.76
C CYS A 14 -0.71 3.36 -20.19
N GLU A 15 -0.41 2.07 -20.10
CA GLU A 15 0.87 1.51 -19.67
C GLU A 15 1.29 1.89 -18.25
N ALA A 16 0.38 2.47 -17.47
CA ALA A 16 0.63 2.84 -16.09
C ALA A 16 0.67 1.60 -15.19
N TYR A 17 1.65 1.57 -14.29
CA TYR A 17 1.78 0.52 -13.28
C TYR A 17 0.82 0.81 -12.12
N TYR A 18 -0.01 -0.16 -11.73
CA TYR A 18 -0.89 -0.09 -10.56
C TYR A 18 -1.33 -1.49 -10.15
N ILE A 19 -2.00 -1.66 -9.01
CA ILE A 19 -2.45 -2.97 -8.54
C ILE A 19 -3.98 -3.02 -8.48
N PRO A 20 -4.69 -3.76 -9.35
CA PRO A 20 -6.15 -3.82 -9.33
C PRO A 20 -6.64 -4.69 -8.15
N PHE A 21 -6.66 -4.13 -6.94
CA PHE A 21 -6.87 -4.88 -5.70
C PHE A 21 -8.33 -4.96 -5.23
N ASP A 22 -9.26 -4.25 -5.87
CA ASP A 22 -10.69 -4.27 -5.54
C ASP A 22 -11.53 -4.27 -6.83
N LYS A 23 -12.77 -4.76 -6.76
CA LYS A 23 -13.69 -4.87 -7.91
C LYS A 23 -13.93 -3.53 -8.62
N ASP A 24 -13.90 -2.43 -7.88
CA ASP A 24 -14.14 -1.08 -8.39
C ASP A 24 -12.82 -0.28 -8.60
N GLU A 25 -11.67 -0.94 -8.45
CA GLU A 25 -10.36 -0.30 -8.57
C GLU A 25 -9.98 -0.11 -10.05
N ALA A 26 -10.33 1.04 -10.59
CA ALA A 26 -9.94 1.47 -11.92
C ALA A 26 -8.48 1.93 -11.98
N CYS A 27 -7.88 1.88 -13.18
CA CYS A 27 -6.54 2.40 -13.41
C CYS A 27 -6.44 3.87 -12.94
N PRO A 28 -5.52 4.20 -12.03
CA PRO A 28 -5.46 5.54 -11.43
C PRO A 28 -4.97 6.62 -12.41
N ARG A 29 -4.43 6.24 -13.58
CA ARG A 29 -4.02 7.19 -14.61
C ARG A 29 -5.12 7.47 -15.65
N CYS A 30 -5.77 6.43 -16.19
CA CYS A 30 -6.72 6.59 -17.30
C CYS A 30 -8.18 6.24 -16.94
N GLY A 31 -8.46 5.76 -15.74
CA GLY A 31 -9.80 5.40 -15.30
C GLY A 31 -10.36 4.12 -15.90
N LYS A 32 -9.60 3.37 -16.71
CA LYS A 32 -10.04 2.09 -17.27
C LYS A 32 -10.25 1.08 -16.14
N LEU A 33 -11.45 0.52 -16.05
CA LEU A 33 -11.75 -0.61 -15.18
C LEU A 33 -11.41 -1.91 -15.93
N GLU A 34 -10.53 -2.71 -15.35
CA GLU A 34 -10.10 -3.99 -15.91
C GLU A 34 -10.87 -5.15 -15.27
N SER A 35 -10.72 -6.37 -15.77
CA SER A 35 -11.27 -7.58 -15.15
C SER A 35 -10.25 -8.30 -14.24
N GLU A 36 -8.95 -8.12 -14.49
CA GLU A 36 -7.89 -8.73 -13.68
C GLU A 36 -7.91 -8.18 -12.26
N ARG A 37 -7.83 -9.06 -11.25
CA ARG A 37 -7.74 -8.67 -9.85
C ARG A 37 -6.62 -9.40 -9.15
N PHE A 38 -5.94 -8.69 -8.26
CA PHE A 38 -4.87 -9.25 -7.44
C PHE A 38 -5.19 -9.07 -5.96
N ASP A 39 -5.00 -10.14 -5.19
CA ASP A 39 -5.29 -10.17 -3.75
C ASP A 39 -4.19 -9.46 -2.93
N PHE A 40 -3.99 -8.18 -3.23
CA PHE A 40 -2.94 -7.36 -2.64
C PHE A 40 -3.22 -7.05 -1.18
N ILE A 41 -4.46 -6.69 -0.83
CA ILE A 41 -4.81 -6.21 0.51
C ILE A 41 -4.56 -7.30 1.56
N ARG A 42 -4.99 -8.54 1.29
CA ARG A 42 -4.76 -9.65 2.20
C ARG A 42 -3.26 -9.90 2.37
N GLN A 43 -2.51 -10.06 1.27
CA GLN A 43 -1.07 -10.33 1.33
C GLN A 43 -0.27 -9.19 1.98
N ALA A 44 -0.63 -7.93 1.71
CA ALA A 44 -0.01 -6.78 2.35
C ALA A 44 -0.28 -6.73 3.86
N SER A 45 -1.50 -7.08 4.28
CA SER A 45 -1.84 -7.19 5.69
C SER A 45 -1.09 -8.32 6.39
N GLU A 46 -0.93 -9.48 5.73
CA GLU A 46 -0.15 -10.62 6.24
C GLU A 46 1.32 -10.26 6.40
N SER A 47 1.90 -9.57 5.40
CA SER A 47 3.27 -9.08 5.48
C SER A 47 3.45 -8.05 6.60
N ALA A 48 2.52 -7.11 6.74
CA ALA A 48 2.52 -6.14 7.84
C ALA A 48 2.45 -6.82 9.22
N ARG A 49 1.59 -7.85 9.39
CA ARG A 49 1.50 -8.64 10.62
C ARG A 49 2.79 -9.40 10.90
N PHE A 50 3.32 -10.08 9.89
CA PHE A 50 4.57 -10.82 10.00
C PHE A 50 5.70 -9.89 10.46
N ASN A 51 5.86 -8.72 9.82
CA ASN A 51 6.90 -7.77 10.21
C ASN A 51 6.69 -7.26 11.64
N LEU A 52 5.45 -6.90 12.00
CA LEU A 52 5.13 -6.43 13.34
C LEU A 52 5.42 -7.49 14.41
N HIS A 53 5.14 -8.76 14.13
CA HIS A 53 5.41 -9.86 15.05
C HIS A 53 6.91 -10.19 15.15
N THR A 54 7.62 -10.21 14.03
CA THR A 54 9.04 -10.62 13.99
C THR A 54 10.01 -9.51 14.39
N TYR A 55 9.69 -8.26 14.05
CA TYR A 55 10.59 -7.12 14.21
C TYR A 55 10.04 -6.02 15.12
N GLU A 56 8.87 -6.25 15.73
CA GLU A 56 8.15 -5.26 16.54
C GLU A 56 7.91 -3.93 15.78
N ALA A 57 7.89 -3.96 14.45
CA ALA A 57 7.73 -2.81 13.58
C ALA A 57 7.10 -3.21 12.25
N PHE A 58 6.29 -2.33 11.65
CA PHE A 58 5.75 -2.58 10.31
C PHE A 58 6.83 -2.53 9.23
N LEU A 59 7.84 -1.68 9.43
CA LEU A 59 9.00 -1.57 8.56
C LEU A 59 10.17 -2.37 9.16
N PRO A 60 10.60 -3.48 8.53
CA PRO A 60 11.74 -4.25 9.00
C PRO A 60 13.07 -3.49 8.79
N PRO A 61 14.17 -3.91 9.45
CA PRO A 61 15.47 -3.25 9.34
C PRO A 61 16.02 -3.15 7.91
N ALA A 62 15.69 -4.12 7.07
CA ALA A 62 16.02 -4.13 5.65
C ALA A 62 14.78 -4.51 4.84
N TRP A 63 14.52 -3.78 3.75
CA TRP A 63 13.43 -4.04 2.82
C TRP A 63 13.92 -3.83 1.39
N PHE A 64 13.94 -4.90 0.60
CA PHE A 64 14.28 -4.83 -0.82
C PHE A 64 13.04 -4.48 -1.65
N VAL A 65 13.20 -3.61 -2.64
CA VAL A 65 12.14 -3.24 -3.59
C VAL A 65 12.50 -3.81 -4.96
N GLY A 66 11.88 -4.92 -5.34
CA GLY A 66 12.08 -5.57 -6.64
C GLY A 66 10.86 -5.52 -7.57
N SER A 67 9.72 -5.05 -7.06
CA SER A 67 8.44 -4.99 -7.78
C SER A 67 7.62 -3.76 -7.38
N LEU A 68 6.56 -3.46 -8.14
CA LEU A 68 5.55 -2.47 -7.78
C LEU A 68 4.88 -2.83 -6.45
N GLY A 69 4.54 -4.10 -6.23
CA GLY A 69 3.99 -4.55 -4.96
C GLY A 69 4.94 -4.27 -3.78
N ASP A 70 6.23 -4.57 -3.91
CA ASP A 70 7.22 -4.23 -2.88
C ASP A 70 7.37 -2.73 -2.65
N HIS A 71 7.28 -1.95 -3.73
CA HIS A 71 7.32 -0.50 -3.67
C HIS A 71 6.13 0.03 -2.85
N ILE A 72 4.90 -0.40 -3.18
CA ILE A 72 3.70 0.00 -2.45
C ILE A 72 3.77 -0.48 -1.00
N LEU A 73 4.20 -1.72 -0.73
CA LEU A 73 4.42 -2.20 0.64
C LEU A 73 5.36 -1.30 1.43
N SER A 74 6.47 -0.87 0.83
CA SER A 74 7.42 0.02 1.49
C SER A 74 6.78 1.36 1.90
N LEU A 75 5.87 1.90 1.08
CA LEU A 75 5.12 3.12 1.38
C LEU A 75 4.12 2.87 2.52
N LEU A 76 3.38 1.77 2.44
CA LEU A 76 2.39 1.38 3.45
C LEU A 76 3.03 1.15 4.81
N PHE A 77 4.16 0.45 4.88
CA PHE A 77 4.85 0.16 6.14
C PHE A 77 5.40 1.42 6.79
N ARG A 78 5.99 2.34 6.01
CA ARG A 78 6.44 3.65 6.52
C ARG A 78 5.28 4.46 7.08
N LEU A 79 4.12 4.43 6.40
CA LEU A 79 2.91 5.12 6.86
C LEU A 79 2.38 4.50 8.17
N LEU A 80 2.17 3.18 8.19
CA LEU A 80 1.66 2.45 9.36
C LEU A 80 2.59 2.60 10.57
N GLU A 81 3.90 2.54 10.35
CA GLU A 81 4.90 2.73 11.41
C GLU A 81 4.86 4.15 11.96
N SER A 82 4.76 5.16 11.09
CA SER A 82 4.64 6.57 11.48
C SER A 82 3.35 6.80 12.29
N TYR A 83 2.23 6.21 11.86
CA TYR A 83 0.95 6.31 12.55
C TYR A 83 1.00 5.64 13.94
N ARG A 84 1.62 4.45 14.02
CA ARG A 84 1.83 3.71 15.27
C ARG A 84 2.67 4.53 16.26
N LYS A 85 3.80 5.10 15.81
CA LYS A 85 4.70 5.92 16.64
C LYS A 85 4.08 7.22 17.14
N LYS A 86 3.13 7.82 16.41
CA LYS A 86 2.33 8.95 16.89
C LYS A 86 1.26 8.58 17.93
N GLY A 87 1.13 7.31 18.29
CA GLY A 87 0.19 6.83 19.29
C GLY A 87 -1.27 6.75 18.81
N ARG A 88 -1.50 6.73 17.49
CA ARG A 88 -2.84 6.50 16.88
C ARG A 88 -3.94 7.47 17.38
N LYS A 89 -3.56 8.71 17.71
CA LYS A 89 -4.46 9.71 18.32
C LYS A 89 -5.35 10.45 17.31
N SER A 90 -5.07 10.33 16.02
CA SER A 90 -5.78 11.02 14.94
C SER A 90 -6.52 10.01 14.07
N ASP A 91 -7.51 10.46 13.30
CA ASP A 91 -8.09 9.65 12.23
C ASP A 91 -7.00 9.16 11.25
N PHE A 92 -7.05 7.88 10.88
CA PHE A 92 -6.02 7.27 10.03
C PHE A 92 -6.07 7.80 8.60
N VAL A 93 -7.27 8.03 8.05
CA VAL A 93 -7.44 8.50 6.67
C VAL A 93 -6.84 9.89 6.54
N LYS A 94 -7.21 10.82 7.44
CA LYS A 94 -6.64 12.18 7.47
C LYS A 94 -5.13 12.17 7.66
N PHE A 95 -4.63 11.28 8.51
CA PHE A 95 -3.18 11.12 8.71
C PHE A 95 -2.48 10.65 7.43
N ALA A 96 -3.05 9.65 6.74
CA ALA A 96 -2.51 9.12 5.49
C ALA A 96 -2.55 10.13 4.35
N GLU A 97 -3.67 10.86 4.21
CA GLU A 97 -3.82 11.95 3.25
C GLU A 97 -2.76 13.03 3.44
N ALA A 98 -2.57 13.51 4.67
CA ALA A 98 -1.55 14.49 4.98
C ALA A 98 -0.15 13.97 4.63
N ARG A 99 0.19 12.76 5.10
CA ARG A 99 1.51 12.18 4.90
C ARG A 99 1.85 11.95 3.42
N PHE A 100 0.89 11.46 2.64
CA PHE A 100 1.05 11.27 1.20
C PHE A 100 1.00 12.59 0.43
N SER A 101 0.38 13.65 0.95
CA SER A 101 0.41 14.97 0.31
C SER A 101 1.73 15.69 0.45
N GLU A 102 2.49 15.40 1.51
CA GLU A 102 3.84 15.96 1.73
C GLU A 102 4.93 15.27 0.90
N MET A 103 4.65 14.12 0.30
CA MET A 103 5.63 13.37 -0.49
C MET A 103 5.81 13.95 -1.89
N ASN A 104 7.05 13.96 -2.37
CA ASN A 104 7.33 14.18 -3.79
C ASN A 104 7.12 12.88 -4.57
N TRP A 105 6.01 12.78 -5.31
CA TRP A 105 5.66 11.60 -6.10
C TRP A 105 6.31 11.56 -7.49
N GLY A 106 6.86 12.68 -7.97
CA GLY A 106 7.37 12.78 -9.35
C GLY A 106 6.39 12.23 -10.38
N ASP A 107 6.88 11.40 -11.30
CA ASP A 107 6.09 10.78 -12.36
C ASP A 107 5.05 9.76 -11.86
N GLN A 108 5.08 9.42 -10.58
CA GLN A 108 4.15 8.52 -9.92
C GLN A 108 3.01 9.25 -9.21
N ALA A 109 2.83 10.56 -9.44
CA ALA A 109 1.74 11.33 -8.83
C ALA A 109 0.35 10.70 -9.04
N TYR A 110 0.14 10.01 -10.17
CA TYR A 110 -1.08 9.27 -10.45
C TYR A 110 -1.36 8.15 -9.42
N LEU A 111 -0.34 7.57 -8.78
CA LEU A 111 -0.51 6.52 -7.78
C LEU A 111 -0.97 7.03 -6.41
N LYS A 112 -0.88 8.33 -6.11
CA LYS A 112 -1.15 8.86 -4.76
C LYS A 112 -2.50 8.41 -4.20
N GLY A 113 -3.58 8.62 -4.97
CA GLY A 113 -4.93 8.22 -4.55
C GLY A 113 -5.10 6.71 -4.45
N HIS A 114 -4.42 5.96 -5.33
CA HIS A 114 -4.42 4.50 -5.33
C HIS A 114 -3.75 3.92 -4.08
N VAL A 115 -2.56 4.42 -3.74
CA VAL A 115 -1.82 4.01 -2.54
C VAL A 115 -2.55 4.42 -1.26
N LEU A 116 -3.24 5.57 -1.26
CA LEU A 116 -4.12 5.96 -0.16
C LEU A 116 -5.24 4.94 0.07
N ARG A 117 -5.96 4.56 -0.99
CA ARG A 117 -7.02 3.53 -0.88
C ARG A 117 -6.45 2.21 -0.38
N ALA A 118 -5.31 1.77 -0.92
CA ALA A 118 -4.63 0.57 -0.45
C ALA A 118 -4.28 0.66 1.05
N ALA A 119 -3.78 1.81 1.52
CA ALA A 119 -3.44 2.03 2.92
C ALA A 119 -4.66 1.90 3.84
N VAL A 120 -5.79 2.51 3.47
CA VAL A 120 -7.04 2.41 4.24
C VAL A 120 -7.51 0.97 4.30
N ARG A 121 -7.56 0.28 3.16
CA ARG A 121 -8.00 -1.12 3.08
C ARG A 121 -7.10 -2.08 3.85
N VAL A 122 -5.77 -1.91 3.78
CA VAL A 122 -4.83 -2.69 4.59
C VAL A 122 -5.02 -2.42 6.08
N ARG A 123 -5.27 -1.16 6.47
CA ARG A 123 -5.51 -0.82 7.87
C ARG A 123 -6.79 -1.45 8.41
N GLU A 124 -7.87 -1.41 7.63
CA GLU A 124 -9.13 -2.09 7.94
C GLU A 124 -8.92 -3.60 8.09
N GLU A 125 -8.18 -4.22 7.17
CA GLU A 125 -7.88 -5.65 7.22
C GLU A 125 -7.08 -6.02 8.48
N LEU A 126 -6.10 -5.19 8.85
CA LEU A 126 -5.35 -5.34 10.10
C LEU A 126 -6.24 -5.18 11.35
N ALA A 127 -7.32 -4.41 11.29
CA ALA A 127 -8.21 -4.20 12.43
C ALA A 127 -9.19 -5.37 12.66
N LYS A 128 -9.47 -6.18 11.63
CA LYS A 128 -10.36 -7.35 11.73
C LYS A 128 -9.77 -8.49 12.56
N ASN A 129 -8.44 -8.67 12.50
CA ASN A 129 -7.70 -9.71 13.21
C ASN A 129 -6.52 -9.04 13.94
N PRO A 130 -6.77 -8.47 15.14
CA PRO A 130 -5.79 -7.70 15.91
C PRO A 130 -4.69 -8.54 16.54
#